data_AF-A0A068TA97-F1
#
_entry.id   AF-A0A068TA97-F1
#
_cell.length_a   1.000
_cell.length_b   1.000
_cell.length_c   1.000
_cell.angle_alpha   90.00
_cell.angle_beta   90.00
_cell.angle_gamma   90.00
#
_symmetry.space_group_name_H-M   'P 1'
#
loop_
_entity.id
_entity.type
_entity.pdbx_description
1 polymer ?
#
loop_
_entity_poly.entity_id
_entity_poly.type
_entity_poly.pdbx_seq_one_letter_code
_entity_poly.pdbx_strand_id
1 'polypeptide(L)'
;MGLFDGLGSVISDALGGKPVNILAVAENIFQNAGGFNGIIAQLNQAGLGEQVSSWIGTGSNLPVSADQIRSALSSEQVRSLANAFGINVDQLPQLLADHLPTAVDKASPNGVLPS
;
A
#
# COMPACT_ATOMS: atom_id res chain seq x y z
N MET A 1 -0.15 -14.77 22.05
CA MET A 1 -1.36 -14.06 22.51
C MET A 1 -1.45 -12.76 21.74
N GLY A 2 -2.59 -12.43 21.11
CA GLY A 2 -2.78 -11.09 20.54
C GLY A 2 -3.01 -10.97 19.03
N LEU A 3 -3.76 -11.88 18.41
CA LEU A 3 -4.27 -11.69 17.04
C LEU A 3 -5.71 -12.19 16.88
N PHE A 4 -6.08 -13.26 17.58
CA PHE A 4 -7.48 -13.70 17.69
C PHE A 4 -8.34 -12.75 18.53
N ASP A 5 -7.73 -11.98 19.43
CA ASP A 5 -8.44 -11.01 20.30
C ASP A 5 -8.84 -9.73 19.55
N GLY A 6 -8.05 -9.31 18.54
CA GLY A 6 -8.33 -8.12 17.75
C GLY A 6 -9.48 -8.31 16.75
N LEU A 7 -9.61 -9.51 16.18
CA LEU A 7 -10.67 -9.81 15.22
C LEU A 7 -11.99 -10.23 15.90
N GLY A 8 -11.91 -10.91 17.05
CA GLY A 8 -13.11 -11.23 17.84
C GLY A 8 -13.82 -9.96 18.35
N SER A 9 -13.05 -8.93 18.69
CA SER A 9 -13.59 -7.68 19.22
C SER A 9 -14.29 -6.83 18.15
N VAL A 10 -13.73 -6.71 16.94
CA VAL A 10 -14.37 -5.94 15.85
C VAL A 10 -15.67 -6.57 15.35
N ILE A 11 -15.77 -7.91 15.37
CA ILE A 11 -17.02 -8.61 15.00
C ILE A 11 -18.06 -8.47 16.10
N SER A 12 -17.64 -8.51 17.37
CA SER A 12 -18.53 -8.29 18.52
C SER A 12 -19.07 -6.86 18.57
N ASP A 13 -18.27 -5.86 18.20
CA ASP A 13 -18.66 -4.45 18.18
C ASP A 13 -19.56 -4.10 16.97
N ALA A 14 -19.35 -4.77 15.82
CA ALA A 14 -20.22 -4.67 14.64
C ALA A 14 -21.60 -5.31 14.85
N LEU A 15 -21.67 -6.38 15.65
CA LEU A 15 -22.94 -7.02 16.04
C LEU A 15 -23.63 -6.28 17.21
N GLY A 16 -22.90 -5.42 17.93
CA GLY A 16 -23.38 -4.62 19.06
C GLY A 16 -23.99 -3.25 18.72
N GLY A 17 -24.10 -2.91 17.43
CA GLY A 17 -24.78 -1.68 16.98
C GLY A 17 -23.95 -0.40 17.11
N LYS A 18 -22.63 -0.49 17.34
CA LYS A 18 -21.75 0.68 17.32
C LYS A 18 -21.28 0.96 15.90
N PRO A 19 -21.18 2.24 15.49
CA PRO A 19 -20.72 2.59 14.15
C PRO A 19 -19.30 2.06 13.97
N VAL A 20 -19.12 1.18 12.99
CA VAL A 20 -17.80 0.70 12.56
C VAL A 20 -16.97 1.93 12.23
N ASN A 21 -15.97 2.21 13.08
CA ASN A 21 -15.15 3.38 12.92
C ASN A 21 -14.11 3.10 11.83
N ILE A 22 -14.50 3.42 10.58
CA ILE A 22 -13.66 3.28 9.38
C ILE A 22 -12.33 4.02 9.57
N LEU A 23 -12.30 5.08 10.39
CA LEU A 23 -11.07 5.80 10.73
C LEU A 23 -10.12 4.94 11.58
N ALA A 24 -10.64 4.20 12.56
CA ALA A 24 -9.84 3.27 13.36
C ALA A 24 -9.38 2.06 12.53
N VAL A 25 -10.19 1.61 11.56
CA VAL A 25 -9.78 0.57 10.60
C VAL A 25 -8.68 1.09 9.69
N ALA A 26 -8.80 2.32 9.19
CA ALA A 26 -7.78 2.98 8.41
C ALA A 26 -6.49 3.15 9.23
N GLU A 27 -6.55 3.68 10.45
CA GLU A 27 -5.40 3.80 11.36
C GLU A 27 -4.75 2.44 11.64
N ASN A 28 -5.54 1.38 11.80
CA ASN A 28 -5.00 0.05 12.02
C ASN A 28 -4.38 -0.54 10.74
N ILE A 29 -4.90 -0.24 9.55
CA ILE A 29 -4.26 -0.59 8.27
C ILE A 29 -2.96 0.20 8.08
N PHE A 30 -2.96 1.49 8.43
CA PHE A 30 -1.78 2.35 8.39
C PHE A 30 -0.70 1.90 9.40
N GLN A 31 -1.09 1.41 10.58
CA GLN A 31 -0.15 0.97 11.62
C GLN A 31 0.25 -0.51 11.55
N ASN A 32 -0.58 -1.41 11.02
CA ASN A 32 -0.30 -2.85 10.98
C ASN A 32 0.09 -3.42 9.61
N ALA A 33 -0.13 -2.71 8.49
CA ALA A 33 0.08 -3.29 7.15
C ALA A 33 1.17 -2.60 6.30
N GLY A 34 1.99 -1.73 6.89
CA GLY A 34 3.11 -1.09 6.20
C GLY A 34 2.70 0.05 5.26
N GLY A 35 1.42 0.29 4.97
CA GLY A 35 0.96 1.42 4.15
C GLY A 35 1.78 1.62 2.86
N PHE A 36 1.92 2.87 2.42
CA PHE A 36 2.76 3.24 1.27
C PHE A 36 4.20 2.70 1.35
N ASN A 37 4.75 2.61 2.57
CA ASN A 37 6.09 2.08 2.84
C ASN A 37 6.19 0.55 2.60
N GLY A 38 5.10 -0.17 2.82
CA GLY A 38 4.97 -1.61 2.60
C GLY A 38 4.89 -1.97 1.12
N ILE A 39 4.24 -1.10 0.32
CA ILE A 39 4.26 -1.19 -1.15
C ILE A 39 5.70 -1.02 -1.63
N ILE A 40 6.41 -0.01 -1.12
CA ILE A 40 7.81 0.26 -1.47
C ILE A 40 8.73 -0.86 -1.03
N ALA A 41 8.55 -1.41 0.17
CA ALA A 41 9.30 -2.57 0.64
C ALA A 41 9.07 -3.80 -0.27
N GLN A 42 7.84 -4.04 -0.73
CA GLN A 42 7.53 -5.14 -1.64
C GLN A 42 8.11 -4.94 -3.03
N LEU A 43 7.97 -3.73 -3.59
CA LEU A 43 8.61 -3.38 -4.86
C LEU A 43 10.13 -3.59 -4.76
N ASN A 44 10.75 -3.21 -3.63
CA ASN A 44 12.17 -3.47 -3.38
C ASN A 44 12.49 -4.98 -3.31
N GLN A 45 11.70 -5.75 -2.54
CA GLN A 45 11.84 -7.21 -2.42
C GLN A 45 11.64 -7.95 -3.75
N ALA A 46 10.84 -7.39 -4.66
CA ALA A 46 10.59 -7.93 -5.99
C ALA A 46 11.70 -7.62 -7.01
N GLY A 47 12.76 -6.92 -6.60
CA GLY A 47 13.84 -6.49 -7.48
C GLY A 47 13.58 -5.17 -8.20
N LEU A 48 12.48 -4.47 -7.92
CA LEU A 48 12.18 -3.13 -8.45
C LEU A 48 12.76 -2.02 -7.55
N GLY A 49 13.69 -2.36 -6.65
CA GLY A 49 14.31 -1.41 -5.72
C GLY A 49 15.04 -0.26 -6.41
N GLU A 50 15.61 -0.49 -7.60
CA GLU A 50 16.24 0.57 -8.41
C GLU A 50 15.21 1.56 -8.95
N GLN A 51 14.06 1.09 -9.43
CA GLN A 51 12.98 1.97 -9.88
C GLN A 51 12.41 2.78 -8.72
N VAL A 52 12.17 2.14 -7.58
CA VAL A 52 11.70 2.85 -6.38
C VAL A 52 12.72 3.88 -5.90
N SER A 53 14.00 3.54 -5.88
CA SER A 53 15.07 4.48 -5.49
C SER A 53 15.20 5.64 -6.47
N SER A 54 14.96 5.39 -7.75
CA SER A 54 14.91 6.41 -8.80
C SER A 54 13.77 7.39 -8.56
N TRP A 55 12.60 6.92 -8.09
CA TRP A 55 11.47 7.80 -7.74
C TRP A 55 11.66 8.54 -6.43
N ILE A 56 12.32 7.92 -5.45
CA ILE A 56 12.60 8.57 -4.17
C ILE A 56 13.66 9.65 -4.36
N GLY A 57 14.69 9.39 -5.17
CA GLY A 57 15.78 10.30 -5.44
C GLY A 57 15.39 11.49 -6.32
N THR A 58 16.35 12.39 -6.56
CA THR A 58 16.19 13.56 -7.44
C THR A 58 16.53 13.27 -8.91
N GLY A 59 16.57 11.98 -9.28
CA GLY A 59 16.97 11.50 -10.60
C GLY A 59 15.82 11.46 -11.61
N SER A 60 16.07 10.85 -12.78
CA SER A 60 14.99 10.55 -13.72
C SER A 60 14.16 9.37 -13.21
N ASN A 61 12.84 9.52 -13.16
CA ASN A 61 11.91 8.46 -12.78
C ASN A 61 11.94 7.30 -13.78
N LEU A 62 12.34 6.12 -13.33
CA LEU A 62 12.34 4.93 -14.17
C LEU A 62 10.90 4.45 -14.43
N PRO A 63 10.57 4.06 -15.67
CA PRO A 63 9.26 3.50 -15.96
C PRO A 63 9.09 2.13 -15.29
N VAL A 64 7.86 1.83 -14.89
CA VAL A 64 7.45 0.54 -14.35
C VAL A 64 6.20 0.06 -15.09
N SER A 65 6.10 -1.24 -15.30
CA SER A 65 4.94 -1.85 -15.97
C SER A 65 3.95 -2.42 -14.97
N ALA A 66 2.67 -2.49 -15.34
CA ALA A 66 1.63 -3.11 -14.51
C ALA A 66 1.98 -4.55 -14.12
N ASP A 67 2.56 -5.34 -15.04
CA ASP A 67 3.04 -6.70 -14.76
C ASP A 67 4.18 -6.76 -13.74
N GLN A 68 5.07 -5.76 -13.73
CA GLN A 68 6.15 -5.69 -12.74
C GLN A 68 5.56 -5.40 -11.35
N ILE A 69 4.62 -4.47 -11.25
CA ILE A 69 3.91 -4.18 -9.99
C ILE A 69 3.10 -5.40 -9.54
N ARG A 70 2.39 -6.06 -10.46
CA ARG A 70 1.62 -7.28 -10.16
C ARG A 70 2.50 -8.43 -9.70
N SER A 71 3.70 -8.56 -10.25
CA SER A 71 4.68 -9.57 -9.84
C SER A 71 5.33 -9.22 -8.50
N ALA A 72 5.40 -7.93 -8.17
CA ALA A 72 5.98 -7.45 -6.93
C ALA A 72 5.03 -7.50 -5.74
N LEU A 73 3.74 -7.24 -5.97
CA LEU A 73 2.71 -7.28 -4.95
C LEU A 73 2.05 -8.66 -4.93
N SER A 74 1.97 -9.29 -3.76
CA SER A 74 1.18 -10.51 -3.64
C SER A 74 -0.31 -10.24 -3.87
N SER A 75 -1.05 -11.26 -4.31
CA SER A 75 -2.49 -11.18 -4.54
C SER A 75 -3.30 -10.69 -3.33
N GLU A 76 -2.81 -10.92 -2.12
CA GLU A 76 -3.46 -10.44 -0.89
C GLU A 76 -3.26 -8.93 -0.69
N GLN A 77 -2.06 -8.41 -0.97
CA GLN A 77 -1.77 -6.98 -0.90
C GLN A 77 -2.49 -6.19 -1.98
N VAL A 78 -2.50 -6.71 -3.21
CA VAL A 78 -3.29 -6.13 -4.31
C VAL A 78 -4.76 -6.03 -3.89
N ARG A 79 -5.32 -7.07 -3.27
CA ARG A 79 -6.69 -7.04 -2.71
C ARG A 79 -6.89 -6.00 -1.62
N SER A 80 -5.98 -5.96 -0.64
CA SER A 80 -6.06 -5.01 0.48
C SER A 80 -6.04 -3.56 -0.01
N LEU A 81 -5.10 -3.25 -0.91
CA LEU A 81 -4.95 -1.93 -1.51
C LEU A 81 -6.15 -1.58 -2.40
N ALA A 82 -6.56 -2.48 -3.28
CA ALA A 82 -7.70 -2.24 -4.16
C ALA A 82 -8.97 -1.94 -3.34
N ASN A 83 -9.18 -2.65 -2.24
CA ASN A 83 -10.28 -2.40 -1.32
C ASN A 83 -10.12 -1.04 -0.60
N ALA A 84 -8.91 -0.69 -0.15
CA ALA A 84 -8.62 0.62 0.45
C ALA A 84 -8.85 1.80 -0.52
N PHE A 85 -8.53 1.61 -1.80
CA PHE A 85 -8.74 2.61 -2.86
C PHE A 85 -10.16 2.57 -3.47
N GLY A 86 -10.98 1.56 -3.13
CA GLY A 86 -12.31 1.38 -3.72
C GLY A 86 -12.30 1.03 -5.21
N ILE A 87 -11.23 0.39 -5.70
CA ILE A 87 -11.05 0.01 -7.11
C ILE A 87 -10.92 -1.51 -7.28
N ASN A 88 -10.93 -1.98 -8.53
CA ASN A 88 -10.71 -3.40 -8.83
C ASN A 88 -9.24 -3.79 -8.69
N VAL A 89 -9.00 -5.00 -8.18
CA VAL A 89 -7.66 -5.59 -8.06
C VAL A 89 -6.89 -5.70 -9.36
N ASP A 90 -7.57 -5.93 -10.49
CA ASP A 90 -6.92 -5.98 -11.80
C ASP A 90 -6.55 -4.59 -12.34
N GLN A 91 -7.20 -3.53 -11.85
CA GLN A 91 -6.93 -2.15 -12.26
C GLN A 91 -5.85 -1.50 -11.41
N LEU A 92 -5.67 -1.95 -10.17
CA LEU A 92 -4.68 -1.39 -9.25
C LEU A 92 -3.25 -1.40 -9.82
N PRO A 93 -2.69 -2.51 -10.34
CA PRO A 93 -1.31 -2.53 -10.84
C PRO A 93 -1.09 -1.54 -11.99
N GLN A 94 -2.09 -1.36 -12.85
CA GLN A 94 -2.01 -0.43 -13.97
C GLN A 94 -2.09 1.02 -13.51
N LEU A 95 -2.98 1.32 -12.56
CA LEU A 95 -3.07 2.64 -11.93
C LEU A 95 -1.77 3.00 -11.21
N LEU A 96 -1.20 2.06 -10.45
CA LEU A 96 0.08 2.26 -9.78
C LEU A 96 1.20 2.44 -10.81
N ALA A 97 1.21 1.70 -11.91
CA ALA A 97 2.27 1.84 -12.91
C ALA A 97 2.31 3.25 -13.54
N ASP A 98 1.14 3.83 -13.79
CA ASP A 98 1.00 5.19 -14.34
C ASP A 98 1.29 6.30 -13.31
N HIS A 99 0.82 6.13 -12.06
CA HIS A 99 0.79 7.23 -11.09
C HIS A 99 1.79 7.11 -9.95
N LEU A 100 2.22 5.90 -9.59
CA LEU A 100 3.11 5.66 -8.45
C LEU A 100 4.48 6.35 -8.64
N PRO A 101 5.15 6.31 -9.81
CA PRO A 101 6.43 7.00 -10.01
C PRO A 101 6.37 8.49 -9.67
N THR A 102 5.35 9.19 -10.19
CA THR A 102 5.15 10.62 -9.94
C THR A 102 4.64 10.91 -8.53
N ALA A 103 3.85 10.00 -7.94
CA ALA A 103 3.38 10.16 -6.57
C ALA A 103 4.51 10.01 -5.55
N VAL A 104 5.41 9.05 -5.75
CA VAL A 104 6.61 8.85 -4.92
C VAL A 104 7.53 10.06 -5.03
N ASP A 105 7.87 10.48 -6.26
CA ASP A 105 8.69 11.67 -6.55
C ASP A 105 8.19 12.93 -5.82
N LYS A 106 6.88 13.19 -5.89
CA LYS A 106 6.28 14.33 -5.17
C LYS A 106 6.24 14.16 -3.66
N ALA A 107 6.16 12.92 -3.18
CA ALA A 107 6.16 12.60 -1.75
C ALA A 107 7.58 12.54 -1.15
N SER A 108 8.62 12.51 -1.98
CA SER A 108 10.04 12.48 -1.58
C SER A 108 10.80 13.76 -1.96
N PRO A 109 10.32 14.98 -1.61
CA PRO A 109 10.99 16.22 -2.01
C PRO A 109 12.41 16.38 -1.48
N ASN A 110 12.80 15.61 -0.45
CA ASN A 110 14.15 15.58 0.12
C ASN A 110 14.90 14.27 -0.12
N GLY A 111 14.42 13.37 -0.99
CA GLY A 111 15.02 12.03 -1.10
C GLY A 111 14.65 11.09 0.05
N VAL A 112 13.64 11.45 0.86
CA VAL A 112 13.19 10.69 2.02
C VAL A 112 11.68 10.71 2.05
N LEU A 113 11.09 9.53 2.24
CA LEU A 113 9.65 9.41 2.46
C LEU A 113 9.33 9.83 3.89
N PRO A 114 8.20 10.54 4.13
CA PRO A 114 7.75 10.85 5.47
C PRO A 114 7.51 9.52 6.21
N SER A 115 8.30 9.29 7.26
CA SER A 115 8.24 8.14 8.17
C SER A 115 7.08 8.23 9.13
#